data_AF-K6PYB9-F1
#
_entry.id   AF-K6PYB9-F1
#
_cell.length_a   1.000
_cell.length_b   1.000
_cell.length_c   1.000
_cell.angle_alpha   90.00
_cell.angle_beta   90.00
_cell.angle_gamma   90.00
#
_symmetry.space_group_name_H-M   'P 1'
#
loop_
_entity.id
_entity.type
_entity.pdbx_description
1 polymer ?
#
loop_
_entity_poly.entity_id
_entity_poly.type
_entity_poly.pdbx_seq_one_letter_code
_entity_poly.pdbx_strand_id
1 'polypeptide(L)'
;MGQTVQLVVSKGPRWLSVPDVRGLEERDARLRLENQGLVVELRYRHAGEAEGTVIDQDPGPGSPIQAGMTVYLTVSQGPESRPVTVPSLFGLSVADARAELEAAGLVAGQVTEQYSPYPAGTVIGQDPAAAAAVEKGTAVNLVVSRGPEPAVTGDHQATLVVDLQGDGQHVLRVEVQDQAGRRVVYEQAHQGGERVEVPVIWQGDRARAFIYVDGRLAGEQELKAPGGRGKDKGGAGEGGTGSGSPGAGEGQDGNGD
;
A
#
# COMPACT_ATOMS: atom_id res chain seq x y z
N MET A 1 60.60 57.53 -64.52
CA MET A 1 60.52 56.52 -63.44
C MET A 1 59.14 56.62 -62.84
N GLY A 2 58.37 55.52 -62.81
CA GLY A 2 57.03 55.49 -62.20
C GLY A 2 57.12 55.18 -60.71
N GLN A 3 56.36 55.88 -59.87
CA GLN A 3 56.25 55.58 -58.45
C GLN A 3 55.13 54.55 -58.23
N THR A 4 55.41 53.52 -57.43
CA THR A 4 54.42 52.57 -56.96
C THR A 4 53.63 53.18 -55.81
N VAL A 5 52.30 53.22 -55.94
CA VAL A 5 51.40 53.56 -54.83
C VAL A 5 50.94 52.27 -54.17
N GLN A 6 51.13 52.15 -52.86
CA GLN A 6 50.56 51.07 -52.07
C GLN A 6 49.13 51.44 -51.67
N LEU A 7 48.16 50.67 -52.17
CA LEU A 7 46.76 50.77 -51.78
C LEU A 7 46.46 49.71 -50.72
N VAL A 8 46.12 50.15 -49.51
CA VAL A 8 45.59 49.27 -48.47
C VAL A 8 44.07 49.35 -48.54
N VAL A 9 43.42 48.22 -48.86
CA VAL A 9 41.96 48.10 -48.86
C VAL A 9 41.54 47.31 -47.61
N SER A 10 40.55 47.81 -46.88
CA SER A 10 39.99 47.12 -45.71
C SER A 10 39.21 45.87 -46.14
N LYS A 11 39.42 44.73 -45.47
CA LYS A 11 38.70 43.47 -45.74
C LYS A 11 37.27 43.43 -45.19
N GLY A 12 36.82 44.51 -44.54
CA GLY A 12 35.54 44.54 -43.83
C GLY A 12 35.55 43.69 -42.54
N PRO A 13 34.42 43.63 -41.82
CA PRO A 13 34.30 42.86 -40.59
C PRO A 13 34.55 41.36 -40.83
N ARG A 14 35.22 40.69 -39.89
CA ARG A 14 35.36 39.24 -39.91
C ARG A 14 34.06 38.60 -39.44
N TRP A 15 33.34 37.97 -40.37
CA TRP A 15 32.14 37.19 -40.07
C TRP A 15 32.48 35.75 -39.68
N LEU A 16 31.72 35.23 -38.73
CA LEU A 16 31.81 33.89 -38.15
C LEU A 16 30.41 33.26 -38.14
N SER A 17 30.34 31.95 -37.96
CA SER A 17 29.09 31.23 -37.72
C SER A 17 29.09 30.78 -36.26
N VAL A 18 28.03 31.10 -35.52
CA VAL A 18 27.94 30.80 -34.08
C VAL A 18 27.95 29.28 -33.87
N PRO A 19 28.92 28.72 -33.12
CA PRO A 19 28.92 27.29 -32.76
C PRO A 19 27.71 26.90 -31.89
N ASP A 20 27.24 25.65 -31.99
CA ASP A 20 26.31 25.09 -31.00
C ASP A 20 27.08 24.70 -29.73
N VAL A 21 26.76 25.36 -28.63
CA VAL A 21 27.31 25.09 -27.30
C VAL A 21 26.26 24.61 -26.31
N ARG A 22 25.00 24.39 -26.74
CA ARG A 22 23.96 23.85 -25.87
C ARG A 22 24.32 22.42 -25.45
N GLY A 23 24.02 22.10 -24.19
CA GLY A 23 24.36 20.82 -23.56
C GLY A 23 25.82 20.70 -23.11
N LEU A 24 26.68 21.68 -23.40
CA LEU A 24 28.05 21.73 -22.87
C LEU A 24 28.07 22.33 -21.47
N GLU A 25 29.14 22.03 -20.71
CA GLU A 25 29.46 22.70 -19.46
C GLU A 25 29.86 24.16 -19.73
N GLU A 26 29.53 25.07 -18.81
CA GLU A 26 29.77 26.52 -18.94
C GLU A 26 31.19 26.83 -19.38
N ARG A 27 32.19 26.20 -18.76
CA ARG A 27 33.61 26.41 -19.09
C ARG A 27 33.93 26.00 -20.52
N ASP A 28 33.44 24.85 -20.97
CA ASP A 28 33.71 24.32 -22.31
C ASP A 28 33.02 25.17 -23.38
N ALA A 29 31.77 25.59 -23.12
CA ALA A 29 31.02 26.49 -23.98
C ALA A 29 31.74 27.85 -24.14
N ARG A 30 32.20 28.42 -23.02
CA ARG A 30 32.97 29.67 -22.99
C ARG A 30 34.24 29.56 -23.82
N LEU A 31 35.06 28.54 -23.55
CA LEU A 31 36.32 28.32 -24.28
C LEU A 31 36.08 28.17 -25.79
N ARG A 32 35.02 27.45 -26.17
CA ARG A 32 34.69 27.24 -27.59
C ARG A 32 34.32 28.53 -28.32
N LEU A 33 33.60 29.44 -27.67
CA LEU A 33 33.21 30.73 -28.23
C LEU A 33 34.36 31.74 -28.23
N GLU A 34 35.09 31.84 -27.12
CA GLU A 34 36.23 32.77 -26.97
C GLU A 34 37.38 32.40 -27.92
N ASN A 35 37.63 31.12 -28.17
CA ASN A 35 38.61 30.67 -29.18
C ASN A 35 38.26 31.09 -30.62
N GLN A 36 37.00 31.44 -30.91
CA GLN A 36 36.61 32.02 -32.19
C GLN A 36 36.69 33.55 -32.21
N GLY A 37 37.04 34.17 -31.07
CA GLY A 37 37.07 35.61 -30.91
C GLY A 37 35.69 36.21 -30.62
N LEU A 38 34.74 35.42 -30.10
CA LEU A 38 33.45 35.92 -29.63
C LEU A 38 33.51 36.25 -28.14
N VAL A 39 32.70 37.21 -27.71
CA VAL A 39 32.55 37.58 -26.31
C VAL A 39 31.37 36.80 -25.72
N VAL A 40 31.46 36.36 -24.47
CA VAL A 40 30.42 35.55 -23.82
C VAL A 40 29.84 36.30 -22.63
N GLU A 41 28.53 36.52 -22.65
CA GLU A 41 27.77 36.99 -21.49
C GLU A 41 26.86 35.89 -20.97
N LEU A 42 26.82 35.73 -19.65
CA LEU A 42 26.07 34.65 -19.00
C LEU A 42 24.80 35.18 -18.37
N ARG A 43 23.75 34.38 -18.50
CA ARG A 43 22.50 34.47 -17.75
C ARG A 43 22.29 33.14 -17.05
N TYR A 44 21.72 33.19 -15.86
CA TYR A 44 21.47 32.01 -15.05
C TYR A 44 19.97 31.90 -14.77
N ARG A 45 19.43 30.68 -14.85
CA ARG A 45 18.07 30.37 -14.42
C ARG A 45 17.96 28.92 -13.95
N HIS A 46 16.97 28.64 -13.13
CA HIS A 46 16.60 27.26 -12.81
C HIS A 46 16.04 26.52 -14.03
N ALA A 47 16.46 25.27 -14.17
CA ALA A 47 16.07 24.37 -15.26
C ALA A 47 16.27 22.91 -14.82
N GLY A 48 15.73 21.94 -15.57
CA GLY A 48 15.82 20.52 -15.21
C GLY A 48 17.20 19.90 -15.47
N GLU A 49 18.01 20.55 -16.29
CA GLU A 49 19.37 20.17 -16.63
C GLU A 49 20.33 20.38 -15.45
N ALA A 50 21.43 19.61 -15.43
CA ALA A 50 22.46 19.72 -14.41
C ALA A 50 22.99 21.16 -14.27
N GLU A 51 23.25 21.59 -13.03
CA GLU A 51 23.86 22.89 -12.75
C GLU A 51 25.15 23.08 -13.56
N GLY A 52 25.32 24.26 -14.15
CA GLY A 52 26.47 24.59 -15.00
C GLY A 52 26.33 24.15 -16.47
N THR A 53 25.24 23.49 -16.86
CA THR A 53 24.97 23.13 -18.27
C THR A 53 24.35 24.29 -19.04
N VAL A 54 24.85 24.58 -20.25
CA VAL A 54 24.24 25.57 -21.15
C VAL A 54 22.94 25.03 -21.72
N ILE A 55 21.83 25.72 -21.44
CA ILE A 55 20.49 25.32 -21.86
C ILE A 55 19.96 26.14 -23.05
N ASP A 56 20.50 27.34 -23.26
CA ASP A 56 20.13 28.19 -24.39
C ASP A 56 21.29 29.11 -24.81
N GLN A 57 21.27 29.55 -26.06
CA GLN A 57 22.24 30.51 -26.60
C GLN A 57 21.56 31.49 -27.58
N ASP A 58 22.00 32.74 -27.56
CA ASP A 58 21.55 33.78 -28.49
C ASP A 58 22.75 34.66 -28.93
N PRO A 59 23.05 34.78 -30.24
CA PRO A 59 22.34 34.17 -31.37
C PRO A 59 22.40 32.64 -31.42
N GLY A 60 21.36 32.03 -32.01
CA GLY A 60 21.25 30.59 -32.13
C GLY A 60 22.36 29.95 -33.01
N PRO A 61 22.58 28.63 -32.91
CA PRO A 61 23.62 27.93 -33.66
C PRO A 61 23.53 28.18 -35.18
N GLY A 62 24.69 28.34 -35.82
CA GLY A 62 24.79 28.60 -37.25
C GLY A 62 24.62 30.06 -37.66
N SER A 63 24.09 30.92 -36.78
CA SER A 63 23.82 32.33 -37.08
C SER A 63 25.10 33.08 -37.48
N PRO A 64 25.03 34.02 -38.46
CA PRO A 64 26.16 34.86 -38.81
C PRO A 64 26.40 35.91 -37.73
N ILE A 65 27.64 36.03 -37.26
CA ILE A 65 28.04 36.98 -36.21
C ILE A 65 29.40 37.60 -36.55
N GLN A 66 29.65 38.84 -36.16
CA GLN A 66 30.97 39.46 -36.33
C GLN A 66 31.90 39.05 -35.17
N ALA A 67 33.19 38.85 -35.45
CA ALA A 67 34.19 38.66 -34.41
C ALA A 67 34.17 39.85 -33.43
N GLY A 68 34.31 39.56 -32.13
CA GLY A 68 34.23 40.53 -31.04
C GLY A 68 32.80 40.81 -30.54
N MET A 69 31.76 40.28 -31.20
CA MET A 69 30.38 40.42 -30.74
C MET A 69 30.05 39.42 -29.63
N THR A 70 29.04 39.78 -28.84
CA THR A 70 28.56 38.99 -27.70
C THR A 70 27.61 37.88 -28.12
N VAL A 71 27.81 36.69 -27.55
CA VAL A 71 26.84 35.59 -27.48
C VAL A 71 26.36 35.48 -26.04
N TYR A 72 25.05 35.54 -25.84
CA TYR A 72 24.43 35.32 -24.54
C TYR A 72 24.21 33.82 -24.35
N LEU A 73 24.71 33.27 -23.25
CA LEU A 73 24.40 31.90 -22.85
C LEU A 73 23.49 31.91 -21.64
N THR A 74 22.48 31.06 -21.68
CA THR A 74 21.67 30.74 -20.51
C THR A 74 22.17 29.44 -19.92
N VAL A 75 22.60 29.48 -18.67
CA VAL A 75 23.18 28.35 -17.93
C VAL A 75 22.18 27.89 -16.86
N SER A 76 22.00 26.56 -16.75
CA SER A 76 21.16 25.96 -15.72
C SER A 76 21.76 26.17 -14.33
N GLN A 77 20.92 26.61 -13.39
CA GLN A 77 21.21 26.61 -11.95
C GLN A 77 20.73 25.31 -11.27
N GLY A 78 20.39 24.28 -12.06
CA GLY A 78 19.71 23.09 -11.59
C GLY A 78 18.23 23.33 -11.27
N PRO A 79 17.52 22.27 -10.84
CA PRO A 79 16.10 22.35 -10.47
C PRO A 79 15.86 23.41 -9.38
N GLU A 80 14.73 24.10 -9.47
CA GLU A 80 14.36 25.17 -8.53
C GLU A 80 14.18 24.66 -7.10
N SER A 81 13.66 23.45 -6.94
CA SER A 81 13.45 22.81 -5.64
C SER A 81 14.60 21.88 -5.29
N ARG A 82 15.30 22.19 -4.20
CA ARG A 82 16.10 21.17 -3.50
C ARG A 82 15.15 20.13 -2.91
N PRO A 83 15.39 18.83 -3.12
CA PRO A 83 14.56 17.80 -2.52
C PRO A 83 14.61 17.91 -1.00
N VAL A 84 13.49 17.58 -0.37
CA VAL A 84 13.37 17.43 1.08
C VAL A 84 13.41 15.96 1.44
N THR A 85 13.85 15.65 2.64
CA THR A 85 13.92 14.27 3.15
C THR A 85 12.65 13.94 3.89
N VAL A 86 12.03 12.81 3.56
CA VAL A 86 10.84 12.33 4.28
C VAL A 86 11.22 11.90 5.70
N PRO A 87 10.61 12.48 6.75
CA PRO A 87 10.89 12.10 8.14
C PRO A 87 10.36 10.70 8.46
N SER A 88 10.84 10.12 9.56
CA SER A 88 10.25 8.90 10.11
C SER A 88 9.05 9.26 10.97
N LEU A 89 7.88 8.74 10.61
CA LEU A 89 6.61 9.00 11.28
C LEU A 89 6.13 7.82 12.13
N PHE A 90 6.85 6.70 12.08
CA PHE A 90 6.49 5.49 12.80
C PHE A 90 6.42 5.74 14.31
N GLY A 91 5.36 5.26 14.94
CA GLY A 91 5.14 5.40 16.39
C GLY A 91 4.52 6.74 16.81
N LEU A 92 4.43 7.72 15.91
CA LEU A 92 3.79 9.01 16.21
C LEU A 92 2.26 8.92 16.21
N SER A 93 1.60 9.88 16.84
CA SER A 93 0.17 10.12 16.61
C SER A 93 -0.06 10.74 15.23
N VAL A 94 -1.28 10.63 14.69
CA VAL A 94 -1.62 11.28 13.41
C VAL A 94 -1.43 12.81 13.48
N ALA A 95 -1.68 13.42 14.63
CA ALA A 95 -1.49 14.86 14.82
C ALA A 95 -0.01 15.24 14.79
N ASP A 96 0.84 14.51 15.51
CA ASP A 96 2.28 14.76 15.54
C ASP A 96 2.92 14.47 14.18
N ALA A 97 2.49 13.40 13.50
CA ALA A 97 2.95 13.07 12.17
C ALA A 97 2.64 14.17 11.14
N ARG A 98 1.46 14.81 11.24
CA ARG A 98 1.10 15.97 10.41
C ARG A 98 2.00 17.16 10.68
N ALA A 99 2.26 17.48 11.95
CA ALA A 99 3.15 18.57 12.32
C ALA A 99 4.59 18.33 11.81
N GLU A 100 5.09 17.10 11.90
CA GLU A 100 6.42 16.74 11.42
C GLU A 100 6.54 16.84 9.89
N LEU A 101 5.49 16.43 9.16
CA LEU A 101 5.42 16.59 7.70
C LEU A 101 5.42 18.07 7.31
N GLU A 102 4.61 18.90 7.97
CA GLU A 102 4.55 20.34 7.71
C GLU A 102 5.91 21.02 7.97
N ALA A 103 6.59 20.65 9.06
CA ALA A 103 7.92 21.13 9.40
C ALA A 103 8.97 20.74 8.34
N ALA A 104 8.82 19.56 7.73
CA ALA A 104 9.66 19.09 6.63
C ALA A 104 9.28 19.70 5.25
N GLY A 105 8.24 20.53 5.18
CA GLY A 105 7.73 21.07 3.92
C GLY A 105 7.01 20.04 3.05
N LEU A 106 6.46 19.00 3.67
CA LEU A 106 5.65 17.95 3.06
C LEU A 106 4.18 18.13 3.47
N VAL A 107 3.28 17.34 2.88
CA VAL A 107 1.87 17.35 3.25
C VAL A 107 1.38 15.95 3.60
N ALA A 108 0.38 15.85 4.48
CA ALA A 108 -0.25 14.58 4.77
C ALA A 108 -1.13 14.14 3.60
N GLY A 109 -0.95 12.90 3.16
CA GLY A 109 -1.73 12.24 2.13
C GLY A 109 -2.94 11.47 2.69
N GLN A 110 -3.26 10.36 2.05
CA GLN A 110 -4.31 9.45 2.49
C GLN A 110 -3.95 8.80 3.82
N VAL A 111 -4.92 8.70 4.72
CA VAL A 111 -4.81 7.95 5.97
C VAL A 111 -5.66 6.69 5.87
N THR A 112 -5.04 5.53 6.00
CA THR A 112 -5.73 4.23 6.08
C THR A 112 -5.52 3.62 7.46
N GLU A 113 -6.41 2.71 7.84
CA GLU A 113 -6.38 2.06 9.14
C GLU A 113 -6.29 0.55 9.01
N GLN A 114 -5.48 -0.10 9.86
CA GLN A 114 -5.42 -1.56 9.97
C GLN A 114 -5.26 -2.00 11.43
N TYR A 115 -5.70 -3.21 11.76
CA TYR A 115 -5.37 -3.81 13.06
C TYR A 115 -3.86 -4.07 13.14
N SER A 116 -3.29 -3.87 14.32
CA SER A 116 -1.87 -4.05 14.58
C SER A 116 -1.61 -4.18 16.10
N PRO A 117 -0.46 -4.71 16.54
CA PRO A 117 -0.16 -4.79 17.98
C PRO A 117 0.06 -3.43 18.66
N TYR A 118 0.10 -2.32 17.91
CA TYR A 118 0.33 -0.97 18.43
C TYR A 118 -0.97 -0.32 18.92
N PRO A 119 -0.91 0.67 19.85
CA PRO A 119 -2.09 1.40 20.30
C PRO A 119 -2.88 2.02 19.15
N ALA A 120 -4.20 2.14 19.31
CA ALA A 120 -5.04 2.79 18.32
C ALA A 120 -4.63 4.26 18.13
N GLY A 121 -4.57 4.72 16.88
CA GLY A 121 -4.15 6.08 16.51
C GLY A 121 -2.63 6.25 16.31
N THR A 122 -1.83 5.21 16.50
CA THR A 122 -0.39 5.21 16.21
C THR A 122 -0.13 4.99 14.73
N VAL A 123 0.74 5.80 14.11
CA VAL A 123 1.23 5.57 12.75
C VAL A 123 2.15 4.35 12.73
N ILE A 124 1.84 3.40 11.86
CA ILE A 124 2.53 2.11 11.73
C ILE A 124 3.12 1.89 10.34
N GLY A 125 2.80 2.76 9.40
CA GLY A 125 3.36 2.76 8.05
C GLY A 125 3.26 4.13 7.40
N GLN A 126 4.14 4.39 6.45
CA GLN A 126 4.16 5.61 5.65
C GLN A 126 4.60 5.29 4.22
N ASP A 127 4.13 6.09 3.27
CA ASP A 127 4.58 6.08 1.88
C ASP A 127 4.53 7.49 1.29
N PRO A 128 5.64 8.06 0.78
CA PRO A 128 6.97 7.47 0.63
C PRO A 128 7.67 7.09 1.95
N ALA A 129 8.60 6.14 1.85
CA ALA A 129 9.37 5.64 2.99
C ALA A 129 10.24 6.73 3.62
N ALA A 130 10.56 6.56 4.92
CA ALA A 130 11.47 7.45 5.62
C ALA A 130 12.83 7.55 4.92
N ALA A 131 13.48 8.71 5.03
CA ALA A 131 14.73 9.06 4.35
C ALA A 131 14.67 9.18 2.81
N ALA A 132 13.51 8.93 2.18
CA ALA A 132 13.35 9.20 0.75
C ALA A 132 13.54 10.70 0.45
N ALA A 133 14.19 11.01 -0.67
CA ALA A 133 14.33 12.37 -1.18
C ALA A 133 13.18 12.66 -2.14
N VAL A 134 12.36 13.66 -1.82
CA VAL A 134 11.15 14.00 -2.59
C VAL A 134 11.05 15.49 -2.82
N GLU A 135 10.21 15.91 -3.76
CA GLU A 135 9.94 17.33 -3.95
C GLU A 135 9.19 17.91 -2.75
N LYS A 136 9.43 19.19 -2.47
CA LYS A 136 8.67 19.92 -1.46
C LYS A 136 7.18 19.90 -1.81
N GLY A 137 6.33 19.69 -0.81
CA GLY A 137 4.88 19.57 -0.98
C GLY A 137 4.41 18.17 -1.42
N THR A 138 5.33 17.21 -1.55
CA THR A 138 4.95 15.79 -1.77
C THR A 138 4.04 15.30 -0.65
N ALA A 139 2.98 14.57 -1.03
CA ALA A 139 2.06 13.96 -0.08
C ALA A 139 2.61 12.64 0.47
N VAL A 140 2.52 12.45 1.79
CA VAL A 140 2.91 11.22 2.47
C VAL A 140 1.67 10.52 3.03
N ASN A 141 1.34 9.37 2.48
CA ASN A 141 0.26 8.50 2.93
C ASN A 141 0.65 7.83 4.25
N LEU A 142 -0.33 7.64 5.14
CA LEU A 142 -0.13 7.06 6.46
C LEU A 142 -0.99 5.82 6.64
N VAL A 143 -0.43 4.81 7.28
CA VAL A 143 -1.15 3.66 7.80
C VAL A 143 -1.18 3.77 9.31
N VAL A 144 -2.37 3.72 9.90
CA VAL A 144 -2.62 3.95 11.33
C VAL A 144 -3.18 2.68 11.97
N SER A 145 -2.72 2.40 13.18
CA SER A 145 -3.20 1.28 13.97
C SER A 145 -4.63 1.52 14.45
N ARG A 146 -5.48 0.49 14.32
CA ARG A 146 -6.80 0.39 14.96
C ARG A 146 -6.73 -0.20 16.38
N GLY A 147 -5.52 -0.43 16.88
CA GLY A 147 -5.28 -1.27 18.05
C GLY A 147 -5.09 -2.74 17.68
N PRO A 148 -4.76 -3.59 18.68
CA PRO A 148 -4.74 -5.03 18.51
C PRO A 148 -6.04 -5.52 17.92
N GLU A 149 -5.96 -6.53 17.05
CA GLU A 149 -7.14 -7.19 16.56
C GLU A 149 -7.98 -7.68 17.75
N PRO A 150 -9.28 -7.35 17.81
CA PRO A 150 -10.12 -7.77 18.92
C PRO A 150 -10.04 -9.28 19.08
N ALA A 151 -9.51 -9.75 20.21
CA ALA A 151 -9.57 -11.15 20.54
C ALA A 151 -11.06 -11.53 20.61
N VAL A 152 -11.49 -12.49 19.77
CA VAL A 152 -12.80 -13.11 19.88
C VAL A 152 -12.82 -13.83 21.23
N THR A 153 -13.23 -13.12 22.28
CA THR A 153 -13.33 -13.63 23.64
C THR A 153 -14.77 -14.01 23.88
N GLY A 154 -14.99 -15.26 24.22
CA GLY A 154 -16.28 -15.78 24.62
C GLY A 154 -16.10 -16.86 25.66
N ASP A 155 -17.17 -17.08 26.40
CA ASP A 155 -17.22 -17.98 27.54
C ASP A 155 -17.13 -19.45 27.11
N HIS A 156 -17.38 -19.70 25.81
CA HIS A 156 -17.44 -21.03 25.23
C HIS A 156 -16.73 -21.09 23.87
N GLN A 157 -16.20 -22.26 23.56
CA GLN A 157 -15.57 -22.57 22.27
C GLN A 157 -16.09 -23.90 21.73
N ALA A 158 -16.19 -24.02 20.41
CA ALA A 158 -16.49 -25.25 19.70
C ALA A 158 -15.78 -25.25 18.35
N THR A 159 -15.67 -26.42 17.71
CA THR A 159 -15.16 -26.54 16.35
C THR A 159 -16.34 -26.84 15.43
N LEU A 160 -16.56 -25.97 14.44
CA LEU A 160 -17.46 -26.24 13.32
C LEU A 160 -16.69 -26.98 12.24
N VAL A 161 -17.28 -28.03 11.70
CA VAL A 161 -16.71 -28.75 10.56
C VAL A 161 -17.51 -28.36 9.32
N VAL A 162 -16.84 -27.74 8.36
CA VAL A 162 -17.45 -27.28 7.10
C VAL A 162 -16.84 -28.08 5.96
N ASP A 163 -17.66 -28.90 5.30
CA ASP A 163 -17.27 -29.61 4.10
C ASP A 163 -17.51 -28.67 2.89
N LEU A 164 -16.43 -28.14 2.31
CA LEU A 164 -16.50 -27.28 1.13
C LEU A 164 -16.72 -28.13 -0.13
N GLN A 165 -17.82 -27.91 -0.83
CA GLN A 165 -18.16 -28.64 -2.05
C GLN A 165 -17.61 -27.93 -3.29
N GLY A 166 -17.39 -28.70 -4.37
CA GLY A 166 -16.94 -28.17 -5.66
C GLY A 166 -15.42 -28.14 -5.79
N ASP A 167 -14.96 -27.51 -6.87
CA ASP A 167 -13.55 -27.39 -7.22
C ASP A 167 -13.15 -25.90 -7.23
N GLY A 168 -11.86 -25.62 -7.01
CA GLY A 168 -11.31 -24.27 -7.07
C GLY A 168 -11.29 -23.55 -5.71
N GLN A 169 -10.94 -22.26 -5.72
CA GLN A 169 -10.83 -21.46 -4.51
C GLN A 169 -12.19 -20.90 -4.09
N HIS A 170 -12.56 -21.14 -2.83
CA HIS A 170 -13.77 -20.62 -2.20
C HIS A 170 -13.43 -19.80 -0.97
N VAL A 171 -14.12 -18.67 -0.78
CA VAL A 171 -13.99 -17.89 0.46
C VAL A 171 -15.03 -18.40 1.46
N LEU A 172 -14.53 -19.01 2.54
CA LEU A 172 -15.35 -19.44 3.68
C LEU A 172 -15.40 -18.32 4.71
N ARG A 173 -16.60 -17.78 4.98
CA ARG A 173 -16.85 -16.81 6.03
C ARG A 173 -17.82 -17.39 7.06
N VAL A 174 -17.45 -17.36 8.35
CA VAL A 174 -18.33 -17.75 9.45
C VAL A 174 -18.62 -16.55 10.32
N GLU A 175 -19.89 -16.27 10.53
CA GLU A 175 -20.36 -15.25 11.46
C GLU A 175 -21.04 -15.88 12.66
N VAL A 176 -20.74 -15.40 13.86
CA VAL A 176 -21.42 -15.81 15.10
C VAL A 176 -22.29 -14.67 15.59
N GLN A 177 -23.56 -14.96 15.87
CA GLN A 177 -24.48 -14.08 16.58
C GLN A 177 -24.75 -14.60 17.98
N ASP A 178 -24.35 -13.82 18.99
CA ASP A 178 -24.51 -14.13 20.41
C ASP A 178 -24.97 -12.90 21.20
N GLN A 179 -24.84 -12.90 22.52
CA GLN A 179 -25.24 -11.78 23.37
C GLN A 179 -24.46 -10.48 23.10
N ALA A 180 -23.24 -10.57 22.58
CA ALA A 180 -22.43 -9.40 22.20
C ALA A 180 -22.73 -8.94 20.75
N GLY A 181 -23.71 -9.55 20.09
CA GLY A 181 -24.13 -9.21 18.74
C GLY A 181 -23.58 -10.17 17.68
N ARG A 182 -23.63 -9.76 16.42
CA ARG A 182 -23.23 -10.56 15.27
C ARG A 182 -21.87 -10.11 14.74
N ARG A 183 -20.91 -11.04 14.60
CA ARG A 183 -19.52 -10.76 14.19
C ARG A 183 -18.97 -11.86 13.30
N VAL A 184 -18.09 -11.49 12.36
CA VAL A 184 -17.28 -12.45 11.59
C VAL A 184 -16.23 -13.03 12.54
N VAL A 185 -16.17 -14.36 12.65
CA VAL A 185 -15.20 -15.08 13.49
C VAL A 185 -14.18 -15.85 12.66
N TYR A 186 -14.45 -16.00 11.37
CA TYR A 186 -13.57 -16.68 10.42
C TYR A 186 -13.83 -16.14 9.02
N GLU A 187 -12.78 -15.78 8.28
CA GLU A 187 -12.87 -15.43 6.86
C GLU A 187 -11.55 -15.74 6.16
N GLN A 188 -11.48 -16.87 5.45
CA GLN A 188 -10.28 -17.32 4.75
C GLN A 188 -10.64 -18.06 3.45
N ALA A 189 -9.69 -18.10 2.51
CA ALA A 189 -9.84 -18.80 1.24
C ALA A 189 -9.34 -20.24 1.35
N HIS A 190 -10.12 -21.19 0.83
CA HIS A 190 -9.88 -22.64 0.89
C HIS A 190 -10.09 -23.28 -0.47
N GLN A 191 -9.57 -24.49 -0.64
CA GLN A 191 -9.87 -25.29 -1.84
C GLN A 191 -11.20 -26.01 -1.68
N GLY A 192 -11.97 -26.10 -2.76
CA GLY A 192 -13.14 -26.98 -2.85
C GLY A 192 -12.73 -28.44 -2.64
N GLY A 193 -13.60 -29.20 -1.97
CA GLY A 193 -13.34 -30.57 -1.50
C GLY A 193 -12.65 -30.65 -0.13
N GLU A 194 -12.23 -29.52 0.45
CA GLU A 194 -11.61 -29.47 1.77
C GLU A 194 -12.64 -29.58 2.90
N ARG A 195 -12.31 -30.37 3.93
CA ARG A 195 -13.01 -30.35 5.22
C ARG A 195 -12.31 -29.36 6.15
N VAL A 196 -12.92 -28.21 6.38
CA VAL A 196 -12.36 -27.12 7.18
C VAL A 196 -12.87 -27.19 8.61
N GLU A 197 -11.96 -27.20 9.58
CA GLU A 197 -12.26 -27.11 11.01
C GLU A 197 -12.16 -25.66 11.48
N VAL A 198 -13.31 -25.02 11.70
CA VAL A 198 -13.41 -23.62 12.11
C VAL A 198 -13.64 -23.52 13.61
N PRO A 199 -12.66 -23.08 14.41
CA PRO A 199 -12.89 -22.79 15.82
C PRO A 199 -13.81 -21.57 15.95
N VAL A 200 -14.90 -21.71 16.70
CA VAL A 200 -15.85 -20.63 16.99
C VAL A 200 -15.94 -20.39 18.47
N ILE A 201 -16.00 -19.12 18.85
CA ILE A 201 -16.04 -18.66 20.24
C ILE A 201 -17.25 -17.73 20.42
N TRP A 202 -18.06 -17.96 21.45
CA TRP A 202 -19.28 -17.17 21.72
C TRP A 202 -19.50 -16.87 23.20
N GLN A 203 -20.31 -15.84 23.47
CA GLN A 203 -20.71 -15.36 24.78
C GLN A 203 -22.15 -15.75 25.12
N GLY A 204 -22.35 -16.15 26.38
CA GLY A 204 -23.66 -16.57 26.90
C GLY A 204 -24.09 -17.99 26.49
N ASP A 205 -25.26 -18.40 26.98
CA ASP A 205 -25.69 -19.81 26.93
C ASP A 205 -25.90 -20.37 25.52
N ARG A 206 -26.15 -19.49 24.53
CA ARG A 206 -26.45 -19.86 23.15
C ARG A 206 -25.91 -18.84 22.15
N ALA A 207 -25.57 -19.33 20.97
CA ALA A 207 -25.25 -18.51 19.82
C ALA A 207 -25.76 -19.17 18.53
N ARG A 208 -25.71 -18.43 17.41
CA ARG A 208 -25.91 -18.97 16.07
C ARG A 208 -24.74 -18.67 15.18
N ALA A 209 -24.22 -19.70 14.52
CA ALA A 209 -23.22 -19.57 13.49
C ALA A 209 -23.89 -19.55 12.11
N PHE A 210 -23.55 -18.57 11.28
CA PHE A 210 -23.95 -18.45 9.88
C PHE A 210 -22.72 -18.71 9.01
N ILE A 211 -22.81 -19.72 8.15
CA ILE A 211 -21.71 -20.19 7.31
C ILE A 211 -21.96 -19.70 5.89
N TYR A 212 -21.04 -18.93 5.35
CA TYR A 212 -21.09 -18.38 4.00
C TYR A 212 -19.97 -18.97 3.14
N VAL A 213 -20.31 -19.34 1.91
CA VAL A 213 -19.35 -19.75 0.87
C VAL A 213 -19.54 -18.81 -0.31
N ASP A 214 -18.47 -18.12 -0.71
CA ASP A 214 -18.47 -17.11 -1.78
C ASP A 214 -19.58 -16.05 -1.60
N GLY A 215 -19.78 -15.63 -0.35
CA GLY A 215 -20.78 -14.64 0.05
C GLY A 215 -22.23 -15.13 0.11
N ARG A 216 -22.49 -16.41 -0.21
CA ARG A 216 -23.83 -17.03 -0.10
C ARG A 216 -23.96 -17.84 1.18
N LEU A 217 -25.08 -17.70 1.89
CA LEU A 217 -25.35 -18.49 3.09
C LEU A 217 -25.50 -19.97 2.71
N ALA A 218 -24.55 -20.78 3.16
CA ALA A 218 -24.48 -22.22 2.93
C ALA A 218 -25.08 -23.03 4.09
N GLY A 219 -25.08 -22.48 5.31
CA GLY A 219 -25.66 -23.15 6.47
C GLY A 219 -25.80 -22.27 7.71
N GLU A 220 -26.59 -22.73 8.68
CA GLU A 220 -26.77 -22.11 10.00
C GLU A 220 -26.71 -23.21 11.07
N GLN A 221 -26.02 -22.96 12.18
CA GLN A 221 -25.91 -23.90 13.30
C GLN A 221 -26.12 -23.20 14.64
N GLU A 222 -27.03 -23.74 15.47
CA GLU A 222 -27.18 -23.30 16.87
C GLU A 222 -26.03 -23.88 17.71
N LEU A 223 -25.36 -23.00 18.46
CA LEU A 223 -24.31 -23.34 19.41
C LEU A 223 -24.89 -23.21 20.83
N LYS A 224 -24.58 -24.17 21.70
CA LYS A 224 -25.03 -24.20 23.10
C LYS A 224 -23.84 -24.40 24.02
N ALA A 225 -23.86 -23.75 25.18
CA ALA A 225 -22.86 -23.96 26.22
C ALA A 225 -22.69 -25.46 26.51
N PRO A 226 -21.45 -25.99 26.54
CA PRO A 226 -21.22 -27.39 26.90
C PRO A 226 -21.74 -27.63 28.32
N GLY A 227 -22.70 -28.55 28.47
CA GLY A 227 -23.47 -28.74 29.69
C GLY A 227 -22.59 -29.00 30.91
N GLY A 228 -22.81 -28.22 31.97
CA GLY A 228 -22.27 -28.49 33.30
C GLY A 228 -22.70 -29.87 33.78
N ARG A 229 -21.74 -30.63 34.30
CA ARG A 229 -21.91 -31.97 34.89
C ARG A 229 -23.10 -31.98 35.86
N GLY A 230 -24.18 -32.66 35.51
CA GLY A 230 -25.30 -32.91 36.41
C GLY A 230 -24.80 -33.58 37.70
N LYS A 231 -25.07 -32.95 38.84
CA LYS A 231 -25.04 -33.62 40.15
C LYS A 231 -26.45 -34.11 40.43
N ASP A 232 -26.80 -35.25 39.86
CA ASP A 232 -27.98 -36.00 40.24
C ASP A 232 -27.64 -36.76 41.53
N LYS A 233 -27.83 -36.07 42.66
CA LYS A 233 -27.94 -36.69 43.99
C LYS A 233 -29.37 -37.16 44.20
N GLY A 234 -29.54 -38.47 44.34
CA GLY A 234 -30.36 -39.10 45.38
C GLY A 234 -31.88 -38.98 45.30
N GLY A 235 -32.53 -40.11 45.01
CA GLY A 235 -33.93 -40.34 45.34
C GLY A 235 -34.26 -41.83 45.24
N ALA A 236 -34.09 -42.55 46.34
CA ALA A 236 -34.46 -43.95 46.49
C ALA A 236 -35.98 -44.15 46.47
N GLY A 237 -36.41 -45.29 45.94
CA GLY A 237 -37.79 -45.80 46.01
C GLY A 237 -37.84 -47.27 45.60
N GLU A 238 -37.90 -48.14 46.59
CA GLU A 238 -37.88 -49.61 46.52
C GLU A 238 -39.21 -50.24 46.08
N GLY A 239 -39.14 -51.50 45.64
CA GLY A 239 -40.20 -52.52 45.68
C GLY A 239 -41.04 -52.65 44.41
N GLY A 240 -41.26 -53.82 43.80
CA GLY A 240 -40.97 -55.20 44.15
C GLY A 240 -41.58 -56.14 43.09
N THR A 241 -40.87 -57.23 42.81
CA THR A 241 -41.27 -58.57 42.33
C THR A 241 -42.60 -58.81 41.58
N GLY A 242 -42.52 -59.53 40.46
CA GLY A 242 -43.69 -60.23 39.88
C GLY A 242 -43.37 -61.04 38.61
N SER A 243 -43.18 -62.33 38.80
CA SER A 243 -43.04 -63.41 37.81
C SER A 243 -44.25 -63.61 36.88
N GLY A 244 -44.03 -64.08 35.63
CA GLY A 244 -45.08 -64.77 34.87
C GLY A 244 -44.92 -64.84 33.34
N SER A 245 -44.21 -65.87 32.84
CA SER A 245 -44.61 -66.62 31.61
C SER A 245 -45.64 -67.69 32.02
N PRO A 246 -46.46 -68.36 31.15
CA PRO A 246 -46.18 -68.74 29.74
C PRO A 246 -47.38 -68.83 28.74
N GLY A 247 -47.07 -69.15 27.46
CA GLY A 247 -47.90 -69.94 26.50
C GLY A 247 -49.09 -69.24 25.83
N ALA A 248 -49.60 -69.62 24.65
CA ALA A 248 -49.30 -70.68 23.67
C ALA A 248 -50.15 -70.45 22.38
N GLY A 249 -49.78 -71.13 21.29
CA GLY A 249 -50.67 -71.58 20.19
C GLY A 249 -50.57 -70.76 18.89
N GLU A 250 -49.89 -71.21 17.83
CA GLU A 250 -50.16 -72.32 16.88
C GLU A 250 -51.03 -71.92 15.67
N GLY A 251 -50.57 -72.36 14.48
CA GLY A 251 -51.27 -72.24 13.21
C GLY A 251 -50.34 -72.28 11.99
N GLN A 252 -49.77 -73.45 11.72
CA GLN A 252 -49.29 -73.88 10.38
C GLN A 252 -50.49 -73.87 9.39
N ASP A 253 -50.32 -73.81 8.07
CA ASP A 253 -50.08 -74.95 7.16
C ASP A 253 -49.76 -74.36 5.76
N GLY A 254 -48.70 -74.78 5.05
CA GLY A 254 -48.75 -75.86 4.05
C GLY A 254 -48.83 -75.25 2.62
N ASN A 255 -48.27 -75.78 1.54
CA ASN A 255 -47.50 -76.97 1.25
C ASN A 255 -46.82 -76.72 -0.11
N GLY A 256 -45.63 -77.29 -0.34
CA GLY A 256 -45.05 -77.40 -1.67
C GLY A 256 -45.47 -78.72 -2.32
N ASP A 257 -45.60 -78.69 -3.65
CA ASP A 257 -45.22 -79.76 -4.57
C ASP A 257 -44.67 -79.09 -5.85
#